data_AF-A0A643EVG6-F1
#
_entry.id   AF-A0A643EVG6-F1
#
_cell.length_a   1.000
_cell.length_b   1.000
_cell.length_c   1.000
_cell.angle_alpha   90.00
_cell.angle_beta   90.00
_cell.angle_gamma   90.00
#
_symmetry.space_group_name_H-M   'P 1'
#
loop_
_entity.id
_entity.type
_entity.pdbx_description
1 polymer ?
#
loop_
_entity_poly.entity_id
_entity_poly.type
_entity_poly.pdbx_seq_one_letter_code
_entity_poly.pdbx_strand_id
1 'polypeptide(L)' 'RKRERTMQGHRSPGALQRFVSMHSATRNCFSVPSRRRAAHTILYHRLEAFDAWKIAACFA' A
#
# COMPACT_ATOMS: atom_id res chain seq x y z
N ARG A 1 6.75 -18.53 11.13
CA ARG A 1 5.94 -18.05 12.30
C ARG A 1 5.26 -16.69 12.14
N LYS A 2 5.81 -15.67 11.43
CA LYS A 2 5.12 -14.36 11.27
C LYS A 2 3.74 -14.51 10.60
N ARG A 3 3.68 -15.18 9.44
CA ARG A 3 2.43 -15.46 8.71
C ARG A 3 1.36 -16.11 9.59
N GLU A 4 1.76 -17.11 10.37
CA GLU A 4 0.91 -17.87 11.29
C GLU A 4 0.33 -16.99 12.42
N ARG A 5 1.17 -16.13 13.03
CA ARG A 5 0.72 -15.11 14.00
C ARG A 5 -0.21 -14.07 13.37
N THR A 6 0.03 -13.70 12.11
CA THR A 6 -0.89 -12.80 11.39
C THR A 6 -2.23 -13.49 11.14
N MET A 7 -2.23 -14.77 10.74
CA MET A 7 -3.47 -15.54 10.57
C MET A 7 -4.30 -15.63 11.86
N GLN A 8 -3.66 -15.75 13.03
CA GLN A 8 -4.36 -15.80 14.33
C GLN A 8 -5.23 -14.56 14.61
N GLY A 9 -4.97 -13.43 13.96
CA GLY A 9 -5.77 -12.20 14.08
C GLY A 9 -6.92 -12.08 13.08
N HIS A 10 -7.04 -13.00 12.10
CA HIS A 10 -8.06 -12.92 11.05
C HIS A 10 -8.97 -14.15 11.05
N ARG A 11 -10.28 -13.91 10.87
CA ARG A 11 -11.31 -14.96 10.88
C ARG A 11 -11.18 -15.97 9.73
N SER A 12 -10.45 -15.64 8.66
CA SER A 12 -10.19 -16.56 7.54
C SER A 12 -8.95 -16.18 6.74
N PRO A 13 -8.34 -17.13 6.00
CA PRO A 13 -7.23 -16.84 5.09
C PRO A 13 -7.58 -15.78 4.02
N GLY A 14 -8.82 -15.81 3.51
CA GLY A 14 -9.29 -14.83 2.52
C GLY A 14 -9.39 -13.42 3.08
N ALA A 15 -9.80 -13.27 4.35
CA ALA A 15 -9.84 -11.96 5.01
C ALA A 15 -8.42 -11.39 5.21
N LEU A 16 -7.46 -12.24 5.59
CA LEU A 16 -6.04 -11.87 5.67
C LEU A 16 -5.51 -11.43 4.30
N GLN A 17 -5.80 -12.19 3.24
CA GLN A 17 -5.31 -11.87 1.91
C GLN A 17 -5.83 -10.49 1.45
N ARG A 18 -7.13 -10.22 1.62
CA ARG A 18 -7.70 -8.91 1.29
C ARG A 18 -7.04 -7.78 2.08
N PHE A 19 -6.87 -7.98 3.39
CA PHE A 19 -6.22 -7.00 4.25
C PHE A 19 -4.78 -6.68 3.80
N VAL A 20 -3.96 -7.73 3.58
CA VAL A 20 -2.57 -7.56 3.14
C VAL A 20 -2.50 -6.93 1.75
N SER A 21 -3.37 -7.34 0.82
CA SER A 21 -3.43 -6.77 -0.52
C SER A 21 -3.75 -5.28 -0.48
N MET A 22 -4.83 -4.87 0.21
CA MET A 22 -5.21 -3.46 0.34
C MET A 22 -4.13 -2.64 1.03
N HIS A 23 -3.65 -3.09 2.19
CA HIS A 23 -2.63 -2.37 2.95
C HIS A 23 -1.31 -2.21 2.17
N SER A 24 -0.90 -3.27 1.44
CA SER A 24 0.31 -3.22 0.62
C SER A 24 0.13 -2.30 -0.59
N ALA A 25 -1.04 -2.31 -1.24
CA ALA A 25 -1.35 -1.40 -2.34
C ALA A 25 -1.27 0.07 -1.88
N THR A 26 -1.91 0.42 -0.76
CA THR A 26 -1.83 1.76 -0.18
C THR A 26 -0.38 2.14 0.14
N ARG A 27 0.36 1.29 0.86
CA ARG A 27 1.75 1.58 1.23
C ARG A 27 2.65 1.76 0.00
N ASN A 28 2.51 0.92 -1.02
CA ASN A 28 3.33 1.01 -2.22
C ASN A 28 2.99 2.26 -3.05
N CYS A 29 1.71 2.68 -3.06
CA CYS A 29 1.27 3.89 -3.72
C CYS A 29 1.82 5.16 -3.04
N PHE A 30 1.83 5.22 -1.71
CA PHE A 30 2.18 6.46 -0.98
C PHE A 30 3.56 6.49 -0.34
N SER A 31 4.30 5.37 -0.28
CA SER A 31 5.62 5.30 0.34
C SER A 31 6.74 4.98 -0.64
N VAL A 32 7.73 5.86 -0.74
CA VAL A 32 8.99 5.60 -1.46
C VAL A 32 9.84 4.59 -0.66
N PRO A 33 10.27 3.47 -1.26
CA PRO A 33 11.20 2.55 -0.61
C PRO A 33 12.48 3.26 -0.17
N SER A 34 13.00 2.95 1.01
CA SER A 34 14.22 3.55 1.56
C SER A 34 15.42 3.48 0.61
N ARG A 35 15.51 2.39 -0.16
CA ARG A 35 16.57 2.12 -1.14
C ARG A 35 16.49 2.97 -2.41
N ARG A 36 15.40 3.72 -2.62
CA ARG A 36 15.12 4.54 -3.81
C ARG A 36 14.86 6.01 -3.44
N ARG A 37 15.48 6.49 -2.37
CA ARG A 37 15.35 7.89 -1.89
C ARG A 37 16.27 8.85 -2.64
N ALA A 38 16.09 8.96 -3.95
CA ALA A 38 16.61 10.10 -4.70
C ALA A 38 15.56 11.21 -4.73
N ALA A 39 15.98 12.48 -4.72
CA ALA A 39 15.06 13.62 -4.70
C ALA A 39 14.05 13.57 -5.86
N HIS A 40 14.53 13.23 -7.06
CA HIS A 40 13.71 13.13 -8.27
C HIS A 40 12.71 11.96 -8.21
N THR A 41 13.13 10.81 -7.68
CA THR A 41 12.24 9.66 -7.45
C THR A 41 11.13 10.01 -6.45
N ILE A 42 11.45 10.74 -5.38
CA ILE A 42 10.44 11.16 -4.40
C ILE A 42 9.44 12.15 -5.02
N LEU A 43 9.92 13.07 -5.86
CA LEU A 43 9.06 14.02 -6.55
C LEU A 43 8.03 13.33 -7.45
N TYR A 44 8.49 12.48 -8.37
CA TYR A 44 7.58 11.77 -9.28
C TYR A 44 6.65 10.80 -8.55
N HIS A 45 7.17 10.06 -7.58
CA HIS A 45 6.36 9.14 -6.78
C HIS A 45 5.20 9.88 -6.09
N ARG A 46 5.45 11.08 -5.55
CA ARG A 46 4.39 11.91 -4.96
C ARG A 46 3.37 12.37 -6.01
N LEU A 47 3.82 12.78 -7.20
CA LEU A 47 2.91 13.20 -8.28
C LEU A 47 1.98 12.05 -8.70
N GLU A 48 2.52 10.87 -8.94
CA GLU A 48 1.75 9.66 -9.25
C GLU A 48 0.79 9.28 -8.12
N ALA A 49 1.24 9.36 -6.86
CA ALA A 49 0.41 9.07 -5.70
C ALA A 49 -0.78 10.05 -5.57
N PHE A 50 -0.56 11.34 -5.85
CA PHE A 50 -1.62 12.34 -5.84
C PHE A 50 -2.63 12.13 -6.98
N ASP A 51 -2.18 11.70 -8.15
CA ASP A 51 -3.07 11.36 -9.27
C ASP A 51 -3.94 10.14 -8.95
N ALA A 52 -3.32 9.07 -8.44
CA ALA A 52 -4.03 7.89 -7.97
C ALA A 52 -5.05 8.23 -6.87
N TRP A 53 -4.72 9.15 -5.96
CA TRP A 53 -5.65 9.62 -4.93
C TRP A 53 -6.82 10.40 -5.50
N LYS A 54 -6.60 11.28 -6.48
CA LYS A 54 -7.68 12.01 -7.16
C LYS A 54 -8.65 11.04 -7.84
N ILE A 55 -8.13 10.03 -8.55
CA ILE A 55 -8.96 9.00 -9.19
C ILE A 55 -9.79 8.26 -8.13
N ALA A 56 -9.15 7.78 -7.05
CA ALA A 56 -9.84 7.07 -5.98
C ALA A 56 -10.90 7.93 -5.27
N ALA A 57 -10.66 9.23 -5.09
CA ALA A 57 -11.57 10.16 -4.42
C ALA A 57 -12.71 10.67 -5.32
N CYS A 58 -12.49 10.77 -6.63
CA CYS A 58 -13.51 11.17 -7.60
C CYS A 58 -14.57 10.07 -7.83
N PHE A 59 -14.26 8.82 -7.48
CA PHE A 59 -15.27 7.77 -7.36
C PHE A 59 -15.80 7.74 -5.92
N ALA A 60 -16.76 8.63 -5.63
CA ALA A 60 -17.59 8.62 -4.43
C ALA A 60 -19.06 8.84 -4.82
#